data_AF-A0A966E507-F1
#
_entry.id   AF-A0A966E507-F1
#
_cell.length_a   1.000
_cell.length_b   1.000
_cell.length_c   1.000
_cell.angle_alpha   90.00
_cell.angle_beta   90.00
_cell.angle_gamma   90.00
#
_symmetry.space_group_name_H-M   'P 1'
#
loop_
_entity.id
_entity.type
_entity.pdbx_description
1 polymer ?
#
loop_
_entity_poly.entity_id
_entity_poly.type
_entity_poly.pdbx_seq_one_letter_code
_entity_poly.pdbx_strand_id
1 'polypeptide(L)'
;MKKNGLPSRRSVIQGLGAGALLTAVGCTPTPLSPTPDYPRAYSRKPWAAPRVSMDAVIRVIVGHRPYRPKGFRVEREQIDDKMVVHNYGHGGGGLSLGWGSSALAVREAADLVPGEVAVIGSGIMGLCTARLLQDAGWSVTIY
;
A
#
# COMPACT_ATOMS: atom_id res chain seq x y z
N MET A 1 64.96 31.87 0.22
CA MET A 1 64.35 30.52 0.14
C MET A 1 62.84 30.68 0.03
N LYS A 2 62.21 30.03 -0.96
CA LYS A 2 60.81 30.23 -1.40
C LYS A 2 59.81 29.71 -0.35
N LYS A 3 58.72 30.45 -0.10
CA LYS A 3 57.58 30.05 0.74
C LYS A 3 56.73 29.02 -0.01
N ASN A 4 56.48 27.86 0.61
CA ASN A 4 55.62 26.80 0.07
C ASN A 4 54.15 27.19 0.27
N GLY A 5 53.46 27.56 -0.82
CA GLY A 5 52.02 27.81 -0.80
C GLY A 5 51.24 26.50 -0.66
N LEU A 6 50.27 26.48 0.24
CA LEU A 6 49.34 25.35 0.40
C LEU A 6 48.57 25.12 -0.91
N PRO A 7 48.34 23.86 -1.32
CA PRO A 7 47.68 23.56 -2.58
C PRO A 7 46.25 24.10 -2.60
N SER A 8 45.89 24.73 -3.72
CA SER A 8 44.53 25.22 -3.98
C SER A 8 43.52 24.07 -3.95
N ARG A 9 42.31 24.31 -3.42
CA ARG A 9 41.20 23.32 -3.43
C ARG A 9 40.95 22.75 -4.84
N ARG A 10 41.25 23.52 -5.88
CA ARG A 10 41.10 23.11 -7.28
C ARG A 10 42.11 22.04 -7.71
N SER A 11 43.36 22.10 -7.22
CA SER A 11 44.38 21.08 -7.52
C SER A 11 44.17 19.79 -6.74
N VAL A 12 43.54 19.84 -5.56
CA VAL A 12 43.10 18.64 -4.84
C VAL A 12 41.97 17.91 -5.59
N ILE A 13 40.99 18.65 -6.11
CA ILE A 13 39.87 18.08 -6.89
C ILE A 13 40.37 17.48 -8.21
N GLN A 14 41.32 18.13 -8.89
CA GLN A 14 41.92 17.60 -10.11
C GLN A 14 42.78 16.35 -9.85
N GLY A 15 43.45 16.26 -8.70
CA GLY A 15 44.21 15.07 -8.30
C GLY A 15 43.33 13.85 -8.00
N LEU A 16 42.14 14.06 -7.41
CA LEU A 16 41.18 12.96 -7.16
C LEU A 16 40.61 12.36 -8.46
N GLY A 17 40.48 13.17 -9.53
CA GLY A 17 39.97 12.70 -10.82
C GLY A 17 40.91 11.71 -11.53
N ALA A 18 42.23 11.80 -11.30
CA ALA A 18 43.20 10.90 -11.92
C ALA A 18 43.37 9.56 -11.17
N GLY A 19 43.04 9.51 -9.88
CA GLY A 19 43.11 8.28 -9.07
C GLY A 19 41.90 7.35 -9.20
N ALA A 20 40.77 7.86 -9.70
CA ALA A 20 39.52 7.09 -9.81
C ALA A 20 39.42 6.22 -11.08
N LEU A 21 40.41 6.26 -11.97
CA LEU A 21 40.41 5.46 -13.21
C LEU A 21 40.89 4.01 -13.00
N LEU A 22 41.33 3.63 -11.81
CA LEU A 22 41.79 2.26 -11.50
C LEU A 22 40.79 1.41 -10.69
N THR A 23 39.61 1.93 -10.34
CA THR A 23 38.55 1.16 -9.65
C THR A 23 37.31 0.88 -10.53
N ALA A 24 37.35 1.25 -11.81
CA ALA A 24 36.24 1.03 -12.75
C ALA A 24 36.20 -0.37 -13.39
N VAL A 25 36.92 -1.36 -12.85
CA VAL A 25 36.87 -2.77 -13.32
C VAL A 25 35.67 -3.54 -12.73
N GLY A 26 34.80 -2.88 -11.95
CA GLY A 26 33.59 -3.48 -11.36
C GLY A 26 32.30 -3.33 -12.19
N CYS A 27 32.31 -2.52 -13.25
CA CYS A 27 31.13 -2.29 -14.09
C CYS A 27 31.33 -2.92 -15.47
N THR A 28 31.55 -4.23 -15.52
CA THR A 28 31.15 -4.98 -16.71
C THR A 28 29.63 -4.97 -16.73
N PRO A 29 28.96 -4.40 -17.77
CA PRO A 29 27.56 -4.73 -17.97
C PRO A 29 27.53 -6.23 -18.22
N THR A 30 27.06 -7.00 -17.26
CA THR A 30 26.71 -8.40 -17.51
C THR A 30 25.79 -8.35 -18.71
N PRO A 31 26.12 -8.99 -19.85
CA PRO A 31 25.15 -9.10 -20.91
C PRO A 31 23.93 -9.74 -20.25
N LEU A 32 22.82 -8.99 -20.19
CA LEU A 32 21.53 -9.60 -19.95
C LEU A 32 21.42 -10.62 -21.08
N SER A 33 21.71 -11.87 -20.77
CA SER A 33 21.18 -12.97 -21.56
C SER A 33 19.70 -12.63 -21.65
N PRO A 34 19.13 -12.44 -22.85
CA PRO A 34 17.70 -12.27 -22.97
C PRO A 34 17.12 -13.45 -22.20
N THR A 35 16.50 -13.15 -21.05
CA THR A 35 15.78 -14.16 -20.31
C THR A 35 14.86 -14.76 -21.36
N PRO A 36 14.85 -16.10 -21.53
CA PRO A 36 14.02 -16.71 -22.56
C PRO A 36 12.65 -16.08 -22.40
N ASP A 37 12.20 -15.39 -23.48
CA ASP A 37 10.96 -14.62 -23.54
C ASP A 37 9.99 -15.28 -22.59
N TYR A 38 9.71 -14.70 -21.42
CA TYR A 38 8.81 -15.35 -20.48
C TYR A 38 7.55 -15.60 -21.30
N PRO A 39 7.21 -16.87 -21.63
CA PRO A 39 6.14 -17.12 -22.56
C PRO A 39 4.91 -16.76 -21.75
N ARG A 40 4.39 -15.56 -21.96
CA ARG A 40 3.17 -15.09 -21.31
C ARG A 40 2.09 -16.02 -21.79
N ALA A 41 1.78 -17.03 -20.97
CA ALA A 41 1.17 -18.29 -21.41
C ALA A 41 -0.18 -18.13 -22.14
N TYR A 42 -0.80 -16.94 -22.08
CA TYR A 42 -2.16 -16.72 -22.58
C TYR A 42 -2.39 -15.37 -23.27
N SER A 43 -1.36 -14.62 -23.70
CA SER A 43 -1.55 -13.18 -23.98
C SER A 43 -2.23 -12.81 -25.30
N ARG A 44 -2.20 -13.67 -26.31
CA ARG A 44 -2.59 -13.27 -27.68
C ARG A 44 -3.69 -14.15 -28.28
N LYS A 45 -4.14 -15.18 -27.58
CA LYS A 45 -5.34 -15.91 -27.97
C LYS A 45 -6.55 -15.09 -27.52
N PRO A 46 -7.51 -14.78 -28.40
CA PRO A 46 -8.78 -14.20 -27.97
C PRO A 46 -9.34 -15.07 -26.86
N TRP A 47 -9.66 -14.47 -25.72
CA TRP A 47 -10.30 -15.22 -24.64
C TRP A 47 -11.64 -15.68 -25.18
N ALA A 48 -11.83 -17.00 -25.28
CA ALA A 48 -13.14 -17.53 -25.63
C ALA A 48 -14.09 -17.13 -24.49
N ALA A 49 -15.16 -16.41 -24.83
CA ALA A 49 -16.17 -16.06 -23.85
C ALA A 49 -16.74 -17.37 -23.24
N PRO A 50 -16.85 -17.48 -21.90
CA PRO A 50 -17.51 -18.61 -21.28
C PRO A 50 -18.93 -18.79 -21.85
N ARG A 51 -19.36 -20.04 -22.10
CA ARG A 51 -20.77 -20.30 -22.43
C ARG A 51 -21.60 -20.12 -21.17
N VAL A 52 -22.37 -19.04 -21.09
CA VAL A 52 -23.25 -18.72 -19.96
C VAL A 52 -24.67 -19.21 -20.29
N SER A 53 -25.28 -19.98 -19.38
CA SER A 53 -26.70 -20.38 -19.44
C SER A 53 -27.36 -20.15 -18.08
N MET A 54 -28.63 -19.74 -18.09
CA MET A 54 -29.42 -19.60 -16.86
C MET A 54 -29.65 -20.94 -16.16
N ASP A 55 -29.64 -22.05 -16.91
CA ASP A 55 -29.76 -23.40 -16.36
C ASP A 55 -28.54 -23.81 -15.50
N ALA A 56 -27.43 -23.06 -15.60
CA ALA A 56 -26.18 -23.31 -14.87
C ALA A 56 -25.99 -22.40 -13.62
N VAL A 57 -27.01 -21.64 -13.21
CA VAL A 57 -26.93 -20.77 -12.02
C VAL A 57 -26.99 -21.61 -10.74
N ILE A 58 -25.89 -21.63 -9.98
CA ILE A 58 -25.80 -22.39 -8.72
C ILE A 58 -26.34 -21.62 -7.49
N ARG A 59 -26.27 -20.28 -7.52
CA ARG A 59 -26.69 -19.41 -6.43
C ARG A 59 -26.80 -17.96 -6.89
N VAL A 60 -27.76 -17.24 -6.30
CA VAL A 60 -27.84 -15.77 -6.39
C VAL A 60 -27.59 -15.20 -4.99
N ILE A 61 -26.65 -14.27 -4.87
CA ILE A 61 -26.33 -13.58 -3.62
C ILE A 61 -26.47 -12.08 -3.85
N VAL A 62 -27.12 -11.40 -2.91
CA VAL A 62 -27.18 -9.94 -2.85
C VAL A 62 -26.33 -9.46 -1.68
N GLY A 63 -25.77 -8.26 -1.80
CA GLY A 63 -24.99 -7.64 -0.75
C GLY A 63 -25.09 -6.14 -0.81
N HIS A 64 -25.16 -5.50 0.36
CA HIS A 64 -25.14 -4.05 0.42
C HIS A 64 -23.78 -3.52 0.01
N ARG A 65 -23.78 -2.46 -0.81
CA ARG A 65 -22.58 -1.73 -1.22
C ARG A 65 -22.72 -0.26 -0.85
N PRO A 66 -22.56 0.10 0.44
CA PRO A 66 -22.68 1.47 0.89
C PRO A 66 -21.71 2.37 0.12
N TYR A 67 -22.27 3.36 -0.59
CA TYR A 67 -21.54 4.26 -1.46
C TYR A 67 -21.84 5.71 -1.08
N ARG A 68 -20.85 6.58 -1.25
CA ARG A 68 -20.99 8.02 -1.05
C ARG A 68 -20.60 8.78 -2.32
N PRO A 69 -21.48 9.64 -2.87
CA PRO A 69 -21.16 10.47 -4.04
C PRO A 69 -19.93 11.37 -3.88
N LYS A 70 -19.72 11.90 -2.66
CA LYS A 70 -18.57 12.76 -2.32
C LYS A 70 -17.25 11.98 -2.13
N GLY A 71 -17.27 10.66 -2.24
CA GLY A 71 -16.16 9.79 -1.85
C GLY A 71 -16.40 9.10 -0.50
N PHE A 72 -15.63 8.03 -0.24
CA PHE A 72 -15.67 7.32 1.04
C PHE A 72 -15.22 8.24 2.18
N ARG A 73 -15.73 8.02 3.39
CA ARG A 73 -15.39 8.78 4.58
C ARG A 73 -14.45 7.96 5.45
N VAL A 74 -13.25 8.48 5.66
CA VAL A 74 -12.32 8.07 6.72
C VAL A 74 -11.99 9.30 7.53
N GLU A 75 -12.53 9.42 8.73
CA GLU A 75 -12.47 10.65 9.52
C GLU A 75 -12.82 10.37 10.98
N ARG A 76 -12.14 11.03 11.92
CA ARG A 76 -12.50 11.07 13.33
C ARG A 76 -13.53 12.16 13.64
N GLU A 77 -14.49 11.83 14.49
CA GLU A 77 -15.51 12.74 15.00
C GLU A 77 -15.70 12.50 16.51
N GLN A 78 -15.85 13.57 17.29
CA GLN A 78 -16.25 13.48 18.69
C GLN A 78 -17.78 13.52 18.76
N ILE A 79 -18.39 12.49 19.31
CA ILE A 79 -19.83 12.40 19.54
C ILE A 79 -20.02 12.16 21.04
N ASP A 80 -20.53 13.17 21.74
CA ASP A 80 -20.64 13.20 23.20
C ASP A 80 -19.29 12.88 23.87
N ASP A 81 -19.26 11.88 24.74
CA ASP A 81 -18.07 11.40 25.46
C ASP A 81 -17.25 10.36 24.66
N LYS A 82 -17.64 10.07 23.41
CA LYS A 82 -17.01 9.04 22.58
C LYS A 82 -16.31 9.60 21.34
N MET A 83 -15.13 9.05 21.09
CA MET A 83 -14.44 9.22 19.83
C MET A 83 -14.96 8.18 18.83
N VAL A 84 -15.43 8.64 17.66
CA VAL A 84 -15.92 7.79 16.59
C VAL A 84 -15.06 7.98 15.35
N VAL A 85 -14.45 6.89 14.85
CA VAL A 85 -13.79 6.87 13.54
C VAL A 85 -14.74 6.31 12.50
N HIS A 86 -15.04 7.12 11.50
CA HIS A 86 -15.79 6.73 10.33
C HIS A 86 -14.87 5.97 9.36
N ASN A 87 -15.32 4.85 8.81
CA ASN A 87 -14.62 4.11 7.74
C ASN A 87 -15.65 3.43 6.81
N TYR A 88 -16.29 4.20 5.93
CA TYR A 88 -17.39 3.68 5.09
C TYR A 88 -17.58 4.45 3.77
N GLY A 89 -18.42 3.90 2.88
CA GLY A 89 -18.81 4.56 1.63
C GLY A 89 -17.99 4.17 0.41
N HIS A 90 -17.22 3.08 0.47
CA HIS A 90 -16.32 2.61 -0.59
C HIS A 90 -17.01 1.97 -1.81
N GLY A 91 -18.33 1.79 -1.76
CA GLY A 91 -19.11 1.21 -2.85
C GLY A 91 -18.59 -0.18 -3.25
N GLY A 92 -18.33 -0.37 -4.55
CA GLY A 92 -17.78 -1.61 -5.08
C GLY A 92 -16.28 -1.85 -4.77
N GLY A 93 -15.58 -0.85 -4.25
CA GLY A 93 -14.13 -0.91 -3.98
C GLY A 93 -13.74 -1.45 -2.61
N GLY A 94 -14.71 -1.84 -1.77
CA GLY A 94 -14.45 -2.25 -0.38
C GLY A 94 -13.44 -3.39 -0.25
N LEU A 95 -13.48 -4.39 -1.14
CA LEU A 95 -12.52 -5.50 -1.10
C LEU A 95 -11.10 -5.04 -1.43
N SER A 96 -10.93 -4.32 -2.55
CA SER A 96 -9.62 -3.86 -3.01
C SER A 96 -8.98 -2.84 -2.06
N LEU A 97 -9.80 -2.01 -1.40
CA LEU A 97 -9.34 -0.93 -0.53
C LEU A 97 -9.31 -1.31 0.96
N GLY A 98 -9.79 -2.50 1.35
CA GLY A 98 -10.06 -2.89 2.73
C GLY A 98 -8.90 -2.58 3.69
N TRP A 99 -7.73 -3.17 3.45
CA TRP A 99 -6.54 -2.97 4.28
C TRP A 99 -6.06 -1.52 4.32
N GLY A 100 -5.96 -0.87 3.16
CA GLY A 100 -5.46 0.50 3.06
C GLY A 100 -6.37 1.51 3.75
N SER A 101 -7.68 1.43 3.52
CA SER A 101 -8.65 2.29 4.18
C SER A 101 -8.72 2.04 5.69
N SER A 102 -8.64 0.78 6.10
CA SER A 102 -8.63 0.42 7.52
C SER A 102 -7.38 0.94 8.23
N ALA A 103 -6.22 0.93 7.56
CA ALA A 103 -5.00 1.53 8.09
C ALA A 103 -5.13 3.05 8.25
N LEU A 104 -5.80 3.74 7.32
CA LEU A 104 -6.12 5.16 7.49
C LEU A 104 -7.03 5.39 8.70
N ALA A 105 -8.06 4.57 8.88
CA ALA A 105 -8.95 4.67 10.05
C ALA A 105 -8.22 4.45 11.38
N VAL A 106 -7.31 3.48 11.46
CA VAL A 106 -6.49 3.25 12.66
C VAL A 106 -5.59 4.45 12.96
N ARG A 107 -5.06 5.12 11.92
CA ARG A 107 -4.23 6.32 12.10
C ARG A 107 -4.98 7.49 12.72
N GLU A 108 -6.29 7.58 12.55
CA GLU A 108 -7.13 8.59 13.19
C GLU A 108 -7.16 8.46 14.73
N ALA A 109 -6.74 7.31 15.26
CA ALA A 109 -6.62 7.02 16.70
C ALA A 109 -5.16 6.94 17.19
N ALA A 110 -4.18 7.36 16.38
CA ALA A 110 -2.76 7.19 16.68
C ALA A 110 -2.26 7.99 17.88
N ASP A 111 -2.96 9.08 18.24
CA ASP A 111 -2.69 9.92 19.41
C ASP A 111 -3.29 9.37 20.71
N LEU A 112 -4.08 8.30 20.63
CA LEU A 112 -4.75 7.71 21.77
C LEU A 112 -3.94 6.55 22.36
N VAL A 113 -4.06 6.38 23.68
CA VAL A 113 -3.53 5.19 24.35
C VAL A 113 -4.47 4.01 24.04
N PRO A 114 -3.94 2.88 23.55
CA PRO A 114 -4.76 1.70 23.29
C PRO A 114 -5.53 1.25 24.54
N GLY A 115 -6.83 1.03 24.36
CA GLY A 115 -7.74 0.56 25.39
C GLY A 115 -8.78 -0.38 24.77
N GLU A 116 -10.04 -0.24 25.18
CA GLU A 116 -11.16 -0.95 24.58
C GLU A 116 -11.69 -0.20 23.35
N VAL A 117 -12.01 -0.95 22.29
CA VAL A 117 -12.60 -0.38 21.07
C VAL A 117 -13.68 -1.29 20.50
N ALA A 118 -14.78 -0.67 20.09
CA ALA A 118 -15.86 -1.32 19.38
C ALA A 118 -15.73 -1.07 17.87
N VAL A 119 -15.77 -2.13 17.07
CA VAL A 119 -15.88 -2.05 15.61
C VAL A 119 -17.29 -2.43 15.22
N ILE A 120 -18.01 -1.52 14.57
CA ILE A 120 -19.38 -1.76 14.13
C ILE A 120 -19.36 -2.27 12.68
N GLY A 121 -19.83 -3.51 12.50
CA GLY A 121 -19.92 -4.22 11.23
C GLY A 121 -18.80 -5.23 11.02
N SER A 122 -19.16 -6.44 10.57
CA SER A 122 -18.23 -7.55 10.30
C SER A 122 -17.94 -7.77 8.80
N GLY A 123 -18.13 -6.72 8.00
CA GLY A 123 -17.75 -6.74 6.58
C GLY A 123 -16.24 -6.60 6.38
N ILE A 124 -15.80 -6.51 5.12
CA ILE A 124 -14.37 -6.39 4.81
C ILE A 124 -13.69 -5.20 5.53
N MET A 125 -14.34 -4.04 5.60
CA MET A 125 -13.80 -2.88 6.31
C MET A 125 -13.69 -3.14 7.80
N GLY A 126 -14.73 -3.67 8.43
CA GLY A 126 -14.73 -3.94 9.86
C GLY A 126 -13.72 -4.99 10.27
N LEU A 127 -13.63 -6.11 9.54
CA LEU A 127 -12.66 -7.17 9.85
C LEU A 127 -11.21 -6.71 9.64
N CYS A 128 -10.93 -5.97 8.57
CA CYS A 128 -9.60 -5.38 8.36
C CYS A 128 -9.26 -4.35 9.45
N THR A 129 -10.18 -3.45 9.80
CA THR A 129 -9.98 -2.47 10.89
C THR A 129 -9.78 -3.16 12.22
N ALA A 130 -10.60 -4.15 12.57
CA ALA A 130 -10.46 -4.92 13.80
C ALA A 130 -9.09 -5.58 13.90
N ARG A 131 -8.62 -6.21 12.82
CA ARG A 131 -7.31 -6.87 12.82
C ARG A 131 -6.16 -5.87 13.02
N LEU A 132 -6.22 -4.72 12.35
CA LEU A 132 -5.18 -3.69 12.47
C LEU A 132 -5.20 -2.99 13.83
N LEU A 133 -6.38 -2.80 14.44
CA LEU A 133 -6.50 -2.31 15.82
C LEU A 133 -5.89 -3.30 16.81
N GLN A 134 -6.11 -4.60 16.63
CA GLN A 134 -5.44 -5.63 17.44
C GLN A 134 -3.92 -5.57 17.30
N ASP A 135 -3.39 -5.40 16.08
CA ASP A 135 -1.94 -5.22 15.87
C ASP A 135 -1.39 -3.95 16.54
N ALA A 136 -2.23 -2.91 16.66
CA ALA A 136 -1.90 -1.67 17.37
C ALA A 136 -2.10 -1.76 18.90
N GLY A 137 -2.45 -2.94 19.43
CA GLY A 137 -2.56 -3.18 20.89
C GLY A 137 -3.93 -2.88 21.50
N TRP A 138 -4.96 -2.67 20.68
CA TRP A 138 -6.33 -2.43 21.18
C TRP A 138 -7.05 -3.73 21.53
N SER A 139 -7.89 -3.67 22.58
CA SER A 139 -8.85 -4.73 22.90
C SER A 139 -10.12 -4.53 22.07
N VAL A 140 -10.25 -5.32 21.00
CA VAL A 140 -11.31 -5.13 19.99
C VAL A 140 -12.52 -6.02 20.27
N THR A 141 -13.71 -5.41 20.27
CA THR A 141 -15.00 -6.11 20.19
C THR A 141 -15.70 -5.76 18.87
N ILE A 142 -16.17 -6.76 18.14
CA ILE A 142 -16.90 -6.57 16.87
C ILE A 142 -18.40 -6.75 17.13
N TYR A 143 -19.20 -5.80 16.65
CA TYR A 143 -20.67 -5.83 16.71
C TYR A 143 -21.28 -5.91 15.30
#